data_AF-A0A564QC89-F1
#
_entry.id   AF-A0A564QC89-F1
#
_cell.length_a   1.000
_cell.length_b   1.000
_cell.length_c   1.000
_cell.angle_alpha   90.00
_cell.angle_beta   90.00
_cell.angle_gamma   90.00
#
_symmetry.space_group_name_H-M   'P 1'
#
loop_
_entity.id
_entity.type
_entity.pdbx_description
1 polymer ?
#
loop_
_entity_poly.entity_id
_entity_poly.type
_entity_poly.pdbx_seq_one_letter_code
_entity_poly.pdbx_strand_id
1 'polypeptide(L)'
;MLQSNIETVALGQSPVKTMRMGLGGGTVTVNASDSAISVKSPNISHSGNLGTVIYEMDGREVIYENGGIWSKYPSGGSVGISGPKISLRKDSNSKRYLTVSIIDINGSLSSTGGKGIVSLTIERDDSVASVPRIEKTAGTAYINITTNCASAWERYFERLNDTAGGGVSVTSSATTCNATIQYDRFVMNNHTVNVRV
;
A
#
# COMPACT_ATOMS: atom_id res chain seq x y z
N MET A 1 -1.83 -7.75 -12.70
CA MET A 1 -1.87 -6.68 -13.73
C MET A 1 -1.98 -5.29 -13.10
N LEU A 2 -3.06 -4.94 -12.39
CA LEU A 2 -3.24 -3.61 -11.77
C LEU A 2 -2.05 -3.19 -10.88
N GLN A 3 -1.71 -4.02 -9.89
CA GLN A 3 -0.59 -3.77 -8.97
C GLN A 3 0.72 -3.45 -9.72
N SER A 4 1.09 -4.30 -10.69
CA SER A 4 2.31 -4.12 -11.48
C SER A 4 2.29 -2.84 -12.31
N ASN A 5 1.14 -2.45 -12.88
CA ASN A 5 1.01 -1.20 -13.62
C ASN A 5 1.20 0.01 -12.71
N ILE A 6 0.57 0.01 -11.53
CA ILE A 6 0.73 1.10 -10.56
C ILE A 6 2.18 1.19 -10.10
N GLU A 7 2.82 0.07 -9.76
CA GLU A 7 4.24 0.04 -9.38
C GLU A 7 5.15 0.56 -10.50
N THR A 8 4.89 0.18 -11.76
CA THR A 8 5.66 0.67 -12.91
C THR A 8 5.56 2.19 -13.05
N VAL A 9 4.39 2.77 -12.76
CA VAL A 9 4.19 4.22 -12.82
C VAL A 9 4.81 4.93 -11.62
N ALA A 10 4.55 4.43 -10.41
CA ALA A 10 5.06 4.98 -9.16
C ALA A 10 6.61 4.96 -9.13
N LEU A 11 7.24 3.86 -9.56
CA LEU A 11 8.68 3.65 -9.45
C LEU A 11 9.52 4.21 -10.61
N GLY A 12 9.00 5.17 -11.38
CA GLY A 12 9.82 5.81 -12.41
C GLY A 12 9.78 5.13 -13.79
N GLN A 13 9.35 3.87 -13.90
CA GLN A 13 9.56 3.04 -15.10
C GLN A 13 8.67 3.40 -16.30
N SER A 14 7.51 4.04 -16.08
CA SER A 14 6.64 4.58 -17.13
C SER A 14 5.90 5.80 -16.60
N PRO A 15 5.71 6.89 -17.38
CA PRO A 15 4.93 8.04 -16.91
C PRO A 15 3.43 7.72 -16.82
N VAL A 16 2.93 6.85 -17.70
CA VAL A 16 1.51 6.45 -17.77
C VAL A 16 1.40 4.95 -18.05
N LYS A 17 0.36 4.31 -17.50
CA LYS A 17 -0.10 2.97 -17.87
C LYS A 17 -1.62 2.96 -17.98
N THR A 18 -2.12 2.30 -19.00
CA THR A 18 -3.57 2.04 -19.16
C THR A 18 -3.81 0.55 -19.12
N MET A 19 -4.86 0.13 -18.42
CA MET A 19 -5.35 -1.24 -18.46
C MET A 19 -6.83 -1.28 -18.76
N ARG A 20 -7.27 -2.34 -19.45
CA ARG A 20 -8.68 -2.61 -19.71
C ARG A 20 -9.08 -3.84 -18.93
N MET A 21 -10.23 -3.79 -18.26
CA MET A 21 -10.79 -4.95 -17.57
C MET A 21 -12.28 -5.08 -17.88
N GLY A 22 -12.72 -6.32 -18.07
CA GLY A 22 -14.16 -6.63 -18.10
C GLY A 22 -14.71 -6.54 -16.68
N LEU A 23 -15.82 -5.84 -16.51
CA LEU A 23 -16.48 -5.68 -15.21
C LEU A 23 -17.33 -6.89 -14.84
N GLY A 24 -17.81 -7.67 -15.80
CA GLY A 24 -18.53 -8.93 -15.53
C GLY A 24 -19.84 -8.79 -14.75
N GLY A 25 -20.35 -7.57 -14.57
CA GLY A 25 -21.48 -7.27 -13.68
C GLY A 25 -21.07 -6.62 -12.36
N GLY A 26 -19.78 -6.59 -12.03
CA GLY A 26 -19.23 -5.90 -10.87
C GLY A 26 -19.01 -4.40 -11.08
N THR A 27 -18.37 -3.80 -10.08
CA THR A 27 -18.10 -2.36 -9.98
C THR A 27 -16.64 -2.12 -9.66
N VAL A 28 -16.02 -1.15 -10.32
CA VAL A 28 -14.70 -0.60 -9.96
C VAL A 28 -14.90 0.77 -9.34
N THR A 29 -14.28 0.99 -8.18
CA THR A 29 -14.30 2.26 -7.46
C THR A 29 -12.86 2.69 -7.16
N VAL A 30 -12.54 3.95 -7.41
CA VAL A 30 -11.29 4.61 -7.00
C VAL A 30 -11.64 5.64 -5.94
N ASN A 31 -10.98 5.57 -4.78
CA ASN A 31 -11.19 6.50 -3.68
C ASN A 31 -9.85 6.94 -3.09
N ALA A 32 -9.55 8.24 -3.13
CA ALA A 32 -8.28 8.77 -2.62
C ALA A 32 -8.23 9.01 -1.10
N SER A 33 -9.29 8.66 -0.35
CA SER A 33 -9.48 9.14 1.04
C SER A 33 -10.00 8.09 2.02
N ASP A 34 -10.25 6.86 1.58
CA ASP A 34 -10.77 5.78 2.42
C ASP A 34 -9.70 5.02 3.22
N SER A 35 -8.43 5.37 3.03
CA SER A 35 -7.29 4.79 3.72
C SER A 35 -6.19 5.81 3.93
N ALA A 36 -5.45 5.64 5.02
CA ALA A 36 -4.37 6.55 5.40
C ALA A 36 -3.21 5.81 6.05
N ILE A 37 -2.02 6.38 5.92
CA ILE A 37 -0.79 5.90 6.56
C ILE A 37 -0.10 7.04 7.28
N SER A 38 0.47 6.75 8.46
CA SER A 38 1.46 7.59 9.11
C SER A 38 2.70 6.77 9.45
N VAL A 39 3.87 7.30 9.07
CA VAL A 39 5.17 6.71 9.37
C VAL A 39 5.97 7.73 10.18
N LYS A 40 6.41 7.32 11.37
CA LYS A 40 7.20 8.16 12.27
C LYS A 40 8.45 7.44 12.77
N SER A 41 9.55 8.17 12.84
CA SER A 41 10.85 7.79 13.39
C SER A 41 11.54 9.08 13.85
N PRO A 42 12.71 9.03 14.53
CA PRO A 42 13.37 10.23 15.03
C PRO A 42 13.58 11.33 13.98
N ASN A 43 13.94 10.98 12.74
CA ASN A 43 14.21 11.97 11.69
C ASN A 43 13.29 11.88 10.46
N ILE A 44 12.41 10.87 10.38
CA ILE A 44 11.45 10.72 9.28
C ILE A 44 10.03 10.78 9.84
N SER A 45 9.23 11.73 9.35
CA SER A 45 7.81 11.86 9.64
C SER A 45 7.01 12.03 8.35
N HIS A 46 5.98 11.22 8.17
CA HIS A 46 5.04 11.29 7.07
C HIS A 46 3.63 10.92 7.54
N SER A 47 2.63 11.57 6.97
CA SER A 47 1.22 11.25 7.14
C SER A 47 0.51 11.64 5.85
N GLY A 48 -0.35 10.76 5.35
CA GLY A 48 -1.08 10.99 4.10
C GLY A 48 -2.18 9.97 3.89
N ASN A 49 -3.02 10.25 2.90
CA ASN A 49 -4.00 9.27 2.42
C ASN A 49 -3.32 8.33 1.43
N LEU A 50 -3.61 7.04 1.54
CA LEU A 50 -3.14 6.03 0.60
C LEU A 50 -4.09 5.91 -0.60
N GLY A 51 -5.39 6.01 -0.33
CA GLY A 51 -6.43 5.69 -1.29
C GLY A 51 -6.47 4.22 -1.71
N THR A 52 -7.55 3.84 -2.36
CA THR A 52 -7.78 2.48 -2.85
C THR A 52 -8.30 2.45 -4.29
N VAL A 53 -8.07 1.31 -4.93
CA VAL A 53 -8.85 0.85 -6.08
C VAL A 53 -9.54 -0.44 -5.70
N ILE A 54 -10.87 -0.43 -5.69
CA ILE A 54 -11.70 -1.55 -5.26
C ILE A 54 -12.46 -2.11 -6.46
N TYR A 55 -12.33 -3.40 -6.70
CA TYR A 55 -13.25 -4.15 -7.55
C TYR A 55 -14.19 -4.97 -6.68
N GLU A 56 -15.49 -4.78 -6.84
CA GLU A 56 -16.54 -5.49 -6.10
C GLU A 56 -17.41 -6.31 -7.06
N MET A 57 -17.66 -7.57 -6.71
CA MET A 57 -18.65 -8.42 -7.38
C MET A 57 -19.23 -9.41 -6.38
N ASP A 58 -20.56 -9.53 -6.33
CA ASP A 58 -21.28 -10.44 -5.43
C ASP A 58 -20.85 -10.32 -3.95
N GLY A 59 -20.62 -9.07 -3.50
CA GLY A 59 -20.19 -8.74 -2.13
C GLY A 59 -18.73 -9.09 -1.79
N ARG A 60 -17.96 -9.63 -2.74
CA ARG A 60 -16.53 -9.83 -2.60
C ARG A 60 -15.78 -8.63 -3.15
N GLU A 61 -14.83 -8.12 -2.36
CA GLU A 61 -13.99 -6.98 -2.73
C GLU A 61 -12.55 -7.45 -2.98
N VAL A 62 -11.94 -6.95 -4.07
CA VAL A 62 -10.49 -6.99 -4.31
C VAL A 62 -9.99 -5.56 -4.24
N ILE A 63 -9.13 -5.29 -3.26
CA ILE A 63 -8.73 -3.94 -2.85
C ILE A 63 -7.23 -3.79 -3.12
N TYR A 64 -6.85 -2.83 -3.95
CA TYR A 64 -5.49 -2.33 -4.03
C TYR A 64 -5.31 -1.18 -3.05
N GLU A 65 -4.25 -1.21 -2.24
CA GLU A 65 -3.91 -0.16 -1.28
C GLU A 65 -2.40 -0.20 -0.97
N ASN A 66 -1.69 0.92 -1.13
CA ASN A 66 -0.25 1.07 -0.87
C ASN A 66 0.64 -0.06 -1.46
N GLY A 67 0.34 -0.50 -2.69
CA GLY A 67 1.05 -1.60 -3.35
C GLY A 67 0.62 -3.01 -2.92
N GLY A 68 -0.20 -3.13 -1.87
CA GLY A 68 -0.81 -4.38 -1.46
C GLY A 68 -2.07 -4.71 -2.26
N ILE A 69 -2.41 -6.01 -2.34
CA ILE A 69 -3.68 -6.50 -2.85
C ILE A 69 -4.34 -7.35 -1.77
N TRP A 70 -5.53 -6.94 -1.37
CA TRP A 70 -6.34 -7.54 -0.32
C TRP A 70 -7.63 -8.09 -0.92
N SER A 71 -8.09 -9.25 -0.44
CA SER A 71 -9.42 -9.78 -0.77
C SER A 71 -10.27 -9.74 0.50
N LYS A 72 -11.43 -9.09 0.44
CA LYS A 72 -12.40 -9.03 1.53
C LYS A 72 -13.68 -9.76 1.13
N TYR A 73 -14.21 -10.55 2.06
CA TYR A 73 -15.32 -11.47 1.81
C TYR A 73 -16.62 -10.95 2.44
N PRO A 74 -17.79 -11.32 1.88
CA PRO A 74 -19.10 -10.90 2.40
C PRO A 74 -19.31 -11.29 3.88
N SER A 75 -18.75 -12.44 4.28
CA SER A 75 -18.79 -12.95 5.67
C SER A 75 -17.97 -12.12 6.67
N GLY A 76 -17.29 -11.07 6.20
CA GLY A 76 -16.29 -10.33 6.95
C GLY A 76 -14.89 -10.95 6.83
N GLY A 77 -13.91 -10.20 7.32
CA GLY A 77 -12.49 -10.54 7.20
C GLY A 77 -11.89 -10.17 5.84
N SER A 78 -10.59 -9.91 5.86
CA SER A 78 -9.78 -9.70 4.66
C SER A 78 -8.65 -10.74 4.63
N VAL A 79 -8.02 -10.98 3.49
CA VAL A 79 -6.80 -11.80 3.34
C VAL A 79 -5.86 -11.12 2.35
N GLY A 80 -4.55 -11.26 2.56
CA GLY A 80 -3.54 -10.74 1.64
C GLY A 80 -3.28 -11.68 0.47
N ILE A 81 -3.42 -11.15 -0.75
CA ILE A 81 -2.96 -11.78 -1.99
C ILE A 81 -1.52 -11.37 -2.27
N SER A 82 -1.22 -10.07 -2.13
CA SER A 82 0.11 -9.49 -2.25
C SER A 82 0.33 -8.44 -1.16
N GLY A 83 1.54 -8.37 -0.62
CA GLY A 83 1.90 -7.35 0.38
C GLY A 83 2.30 -6.00 -0.25
N PRO A 84 2.31 -4.93 0.56
CA PRO A 84 2.81 -3.60 0.18
C PRO A 84 4.33 -3.61 -0.06
N LYS A 85 4.86 -2.47 -0.53
CA LYS A 85 6.31 -2.25 -0.68
C LYS A 85 6.99 -1.81 0.62
N ILE A 86 6.76 -2.58 1.67
CA ILE A 86 7.50 -2.48 2.93
C ILE A 86 8.43 -3.69 3.00
N SER A 87 9.66 -3.54 3.49
CA SER A 87 10.53 -4.68 3.70
C SER A 87 11.50 -4.45 4.83
N LEU A 88 11.83 -5.52 5.53
CA LEU A 88 12.80 -5.56 6.60
C LEU A 88 13.75 -6.71 6.28
N ARG A 89 15.02 -6.40 6.06
CA ARG A 89 16.04 -7.40 5.73
C ARG A 89 17.20 -7.30 6.71
N LYS A 90 17.82 -8.43 7.01
CA LYS A 90 19.10 -8.47 7.74
C LYS A 90 20.25 -8.66 6.76
N ASP A 91 21.36 -7.97 6.97
CA ASP A 91 22.62 -8.29 6.31
C ASP A 91 23.39 -9.39 7.06
N SER A 92 24.57 -9.76 6.56
CA SER A 92 25.47 -10.75 7.17
C SER A 92 25.93 -10.38 8.59
N ASN A 93 25.83 -9.10 8.98
CA ASN A 93 26.18 -8.60 10.30
C ASN A 93 24.94 -8.44 11.20
N SER A 94 23.81 -9.04 10.83
CA SER A 94 22.52 -8.92 11.52
C SER A 94 21.94 -7.51 11.60
N LYS A 95 22.43 -6.56 10.78
CA LYS A 95 21.86 -5.21 10.71
C LYS A 95 20.55 -5.21 9.95
N ARG A 96 19.54 -4.55 10.51
CA ARG A 96 18.19 -4.43 9.96
C ARG A 96 18.08 -3.22 9.03
N TYR A 97 17.75 -3.48 7.77
CA TYR A 97 17.46 -2.46 6.76
C TYR A 97 15.95 -2.43 6.53
N LEU A 98 15.31 -1.39 7.05
CA LEU A 98 13.90 -1.08 6.79
C LEU A 98 13.80 -0.26 5.51
N THR A 99 12.97 -0.69 4.58
CA THR A 99 12.59 0.08 3.40
C THR A 99 11.07 0.21 3.38
N VAL A 100 10.56 1.43 3.32
CA VAL A 100 9.13 1.73 3.21
C VAL A 100 8.92 2.57 1.95
N SER A 101 8.22 2.02 0.97
CA SER A 101 7.77 2.81 -0.18
C SER A 101 6.26 3.00 -0.06
N ILE A 102 5.85 4.25 0.03
CA ILE A 102 4.45 4.66 0.11
C ILE A 102 4.00 5.01 -1.31
N ILE A 103 2.83 4.49 -1.70
CA ILE A 103 2.17 4.79 -2.97
C ILE A 103 0.79 5.35 -2.67
N ASP A 104 0.66 6.66 -2.84
CA ASP A 104 -0.57 7.43 -2.67
C ASP A 104 -1.36 7.46 -3.99
N ILE A 105 -2.62 7.03 -3.95
CA ILE A 105 -3.56 7.22 -5.04
C ILE A 105 -4.21 8.59 -4.88
N ASN A 106 -3.92 9.47 -5.83
CA ASN A 106 -4.64 10.72 -6.03
C ASN A 106 -5.77 10.52 -7.05
N GLY A 107 -6.87 11.24 -6.84
CA GLY A 107 -8.04 11.17 -7.69
C GLY A 107 -9.33 11.54 -6.95
N SER A 108 -10.34 11.95 -7.72
CA SER A 108 -11.69 12.10 -7.18
C SER A 108 -12.33 10.72 -7.00
N LEU A 109 -13.24 10.60 -6.03
CA LEU A 109 -14.09 9.43 -5.91
C LEU A 109 -14.78 9.18 -7.25
N SER A 110 -14.49 8.04 -7.87
CA SER A 110 -15.08 7.63 -9.14
C SER A 110 -15.47 6.16 -9.08
N SER A 111 -16.60 5.83 -9.68
CA SER A 111 -17.13 4.47 -9.69
C SER A 111 -17.79 4.17 -11.02
N THR A 112 -17.55 2.98 -11.56
CA THR A 112 -18.20 2.50 -12.78
C THR A 112 -18.52 1.03 -12.66
N GLY A 113 -19.67 0.62 -13.18
CA GLY A 113 -20.19 -0.73 -13.04
C GLY A 113 -20.87 -1.24 -14.31
N GLY A 114 -21.26 -2.51 -14.28
CA GLY A 114 -22.02 -3.16 -15.35
C GLY A 114 -21.26 -4.31 -16.02
N LYS A 115 -21.67 -4.69 -17.24
CA LYS A 115 -21.13 -5.87 -17.95
C LYS A 115 -20.07 -5.52 -19.00
N GLY A 116 -19.76 -4.23 -19.16
CA GLY A 116 -18.84 -3.72 -20.17
C GLY A 116 -17.37 -3.87 -19.81
N ILE A 117 -16.52 -3.22 -20.61
CA ILE A 117 -15.09 -3.09 -20.38
C ILE A 117 -14.82 -1.67 -19.90
N VAL A 118 -14.11 -1.54 -18.78
CA VAL A 118 -13.61 -0.27 -18.27
C VAL A 118 -12.12 -0.11 -18.58
N SER A 119 -11.66 1.14 -18.76
CA SER A 119 -10.24 1.46 -18.92
C SER A 119 -9.75 2.25 -17.72
N LEU A 120 -8.81 1.69 -16.95
CA LEU A 120 -8.15 2.42 -15.87
C LEU A 120 -6.88 3.05 -16.41
N THR A 121 -6.73 4.35 -16.22
CA THR A 121 -5.51 5.10 -16.56
C THR A 121 -4.80 5.50 -15.28
N ILE A 122 -3.52 5.16 -15.20
CA ILE A 122 -2.63 5.43 -14.07
C ILE A 122 -1.54 6.36 -14.57
N GLU A 123 -1.41 7.53 -13.98
CA GLU A 123 -0.47 8.57 -14.38
C GLU A 123 0.38 8.96 -13.18
N ARG A 124 1.67 9.22 -13.39
CA ARG A 124 2.51 9.77 -12.33
C ARG A 124 2.06 11.20 -12.03
N ASP A 125 1.84 11.50 -10.77
CA ASP A 125 1.49 12.85 -10.29
C ASP A 125 2.68 13.56 -9.63
N ASP A 126 3.79 12.85 -9.44
CA ASP A 126 5.03 13.44 -8.94
C ASP A 126 5.61 14.41 -9.99
N SER A 127 5.51 15.71 -9.72
CA SER A 127 6.13 16.77 -10.54
C SER A 127 7.67 16.76 -10.49
N VAL A 128 8.25 16.14 -9.46
CA VAL A 128 9.69 15.93 -9.27
C VAL A 128 9.88 14.56 -8.61
N ALA A 129 10.89 13.79 -9.04
CA ALA A 129 11.22 12.52 -8.39
C ALA A 129 11.46 12.75 -6.89
N SER A 130 10.60 12.16 -6.06
CA SER A 130 10.70 12.27 -4.60
C SER A 130 12.06 11.74 -4.13
N VAL A 131 12.84 12.60 -3.47
CA VAL A 131 14.15 12.21 -2.94
C VAL A 131 13.93 11.25 -1.76
N PRO A 132 14.57 10.06 -1.75
CA PRO A 132 14.46 9.13 -0.63
C PRO A 132 14.88 9.80 0.67
N ARG A 133 14.08 9.62 1.73
CA ARG A 133 14.46 10.01 3.09
C ARG A 133 15.25 8.86 3.70
N ILE A 134 16.46 9.14 4.19
CA ILE A 134 17.38 8.10 4.65
C ILE A 134 17.80 8.39 6.09
N GLU A 135 17.52 7.45 6.99
CA GLU A 135 18.06 7.42 8.34
C GLU A 135 19.18 6.39 8.44
N LYS A 136 20.36 6.87 8.87
CA LYS A 136 21.62 6.09 8.93
C LYS A 136 21.93 5.56 10.33
N THR A 137 21.09 5.86 11.29
CA THR A 137 21.22 5.45 12.70
C THR A 137 20.18 4.41 13.05
N ALA A 138 20.45 3.61 14.08
CA ALA A 138 19.46 2.69 14.59
C ALA A 138 18.32 3.44 15.28
N GLY A 139 17.12 2.87 15.22
CA GLY A 139 15.92 3.47 15.78
C GLY A 139 14.70 2.57 15.65
N THR A 140 13.55 3.17 15.96
CA THR A 140 12.25 2.50 15.89
C THR A 140 11.32 3.30 14.99
N ALA A 141 10.73 2.62 14.00
CA ALA A 141 9.72 3.17 13.12
C ALA A 141 8.33 2.77 13.62
N TYR A 142 7.42 3.73 13.70
CA TYR A 142 6.02 3.57 14.02
C TYR A 142 5.21 3.77 12.75
N ILE A 143 4.54 2.71 12.29
CA ILE A 143 3.70 2.70 11.10
C ILE A 143 2.26 2.50 11.57
N ASN A 144 1.40 3.50 11.34
CA ASN A 144 -0.02 3.44 11.68
C ASN A 144 -0.82 3.50 10.38
N ILE A 145 -1.74 2.58 10.20
CA ILE A 145 -2.54 2.44 8.98
C ILE A 145 -4.00 2.46 9.38
N THR A 146 -4.78 3.36 8.79
CA THR A 146 -6.23 3.38 8.90
C THR A 146 -6.80 2.81 7.61
N THR A 147 -7.53 1.70 7.70
CA THR A 147 -7.95 0.91 6.53
C THR A 147 -9.05 -0.08 6.90
N ASN A 148 -9.87 -0.45 5.92
CA ASN A 148 -10.85 -1.55 6.04
C ASN A 148 -10.21 -2.95 5.94
N CYS A 149 -8.90 -3.03 5.72
CA CYS A 149 -8.13 -4.28 5.60
C CYS A 149 -7.15 -4.50 6.76
N ALA A 150 -7.44 -3.97 7.95
CA ALA A 150 -6.53 -3.94 9.09
C ALA A 150 -5.99 -5.33 9.48
N SER A 151 -6.83 -6.37 9.46
CA SER A 151 -6.41 -7.75 9.75
C SER A 151 -5.51 -8.37 8.68
N ALA A 152 -5.61 -7.94 7.41
CA ALA A 152 -4.66 -8.35 6.37
C ALA A 152 -3.30 -7.67 6.54
N TRP A 153 -3.29 -6.40 6.94
CA TRP A 153 -2.07 -5.68 7.29
C TRP A 153 -1.36 -6.28 8.50
N GLU A 154 -2.11 -6.69 9.53
CA GLU A 154 -1.55 -7.37 10.70
C GLU A 154 -0.78 -8.63 10.30
N ARG A 155 -1.44 -9.55 9.59
CA ARG A 155 -0.78 -10.79 9.12
C ARG A 155 0.40 -10.53 8.19
N TYR A 156 0.37 -9.44 7.43
CA TYR A 156 1.51 -9.02 6.63
C TYR A 156 2.70 -8.65 7.52
N PHE A 157 2.51 -7.85 8.56
CA PHE A 157 3.57 -7.48 9.50
C PHE A 157 4.02 -8.64 10.39
N GLU A 158 3.14 -9.56 10.76
CA GLU A 158 3.52 -10.82 11.43
C GLU A 158 4.47 -11.64 10.54
N ARG A 159 4.12 -11.84 9.26
CA ARG A 159 5.00 -12.53 8.31
C ARG A 159 6.33 -11.79 8.10
N LEU A 160 6.30 -10.46 8.10
CA LEU A 160 7.50 -9.64 8.03
C LEU A 160 8.40 -9.87 9.25
N ASN A 161 7.81 -9.98 10.45
CA ASN A 161 8.53 -10.31 11.68
C ASN A 161 9.23 -11.66 11.59
N ASP A 162 8.50 -12.69 11.15
CA ASP A 162 9.00 -14.05 11.04
C ASP A 162 10.16 -14.12 10.03
N THR A 163 9.97 -13.50 8.86
CA THR A 163 10.98 -13.47 7.79
C THR A 163 12.23 -12.72 8.21
N ALA A 164 12.09 -11.64 8.99
CA ALA A 164 13.21 -10.87 9.50
C ALA A 164 13.88 -11.53 10.72
N GLY A 165 13.28 -12.56 11.33
CA GLY A 165 13.73 -13.15 12.59
C GLY A 165 13.64 -12.15 13.75
N GLY A 166 12.48 -11.48 13.89
CA GLY A 166 12.18 -10.59 14.99
C GLY A 166 12.50 -9.10 14.76
N GLY A 167 11.89 -8.25 15.58
CA GLY A 167 12.05 -6.79 15.56
C GLY A 167 10.84 -6.05 15.00
N VAL A 168 9.72 -6.74 14.78
CA VAL A 168 8.43 -6.15 14.44
C VAL A 168 7.43 -6.54 15.53
N SER A 169 6.64 -5.57 15.98
CA SER A 169 5.48 -5.79 16.83
C SER A 169 4.28 -5.16 16.17
N VAL A 170 3.15 -5.86 16.10
CA VAL A 170 1.95 -5.36 15.42
C VAL A 170 0.72 -5.60 16.28
N THR A 171 -0.21 -4.65 16.22
CA THR A 171 -1.57 -4.78 16.77
C THR A 171 -2.57 -4.23 15.76
N SER A 172 -3.75 -4.83 15.70
CA SER A 172 -4.85 -4.31 14.87
C SER A 172 -6.16 -4.17 15.62
N SER A 173 -7.03 -3.34 15.06
CA SER A 173 -8.45 -3.23 15.40
C SER A 173 -9.28 -3.42 14.13
N ALA A 174 -10.59 -3.12 14.19
CA ALA A 174 -11.45 -3.21 13.01
C ALA A 174 -10.99 -2.32 11.85
N THR A 175 -10.43 -1.14 12.13
CA THR A 175 -10.12 -0.12 11.12
C THR A 175 -8.69 0.41 11.19
N THR A 176 -7.87 -0.10 12.11
CA THR A 176 -6.49 0.36 12.28
C THR A 176 -5.50 -0.80 12.43
N CYS A 177 -4.30 -0.64 11.88
CA CYS A 177 -3.16 -1.52 12.09
C CYS A 177 -1.95 -0.68 12.49
N ASN A 178 -1.33 -1.02 13.62
CA ASN A 178 -0.18 -0.31 14.17
C ASN A 178 1.00 -1.26 14.24
N ALA A 179 2.08 -0.96 13.51
CA ALA A 179 3.31 -1.72 13.51
C ALA A 179 4.47 -0.88 14.09
N THR A 180 5.25 -1.49 14.96
CA THR A 180 6.49 -0.95 15.51
C THR A 180 7.65 -1.79 14.99
N ILE A 181 8.60 -1.16 14.29
CA ILE A 181 9.70 -1.87 13.59
C ILE A 181 11.05 -1.33 14.04
N GLN A 182 11.90 -2.20 14.56
CA GLN A 182 13.30 -1.90 14.89
C GLN A 182 14.16 -1.93 13.62
N TYR A 183 14.99 -0.90 13.43
CA TYR A 183 15.91 -0.80 12.30
C TYR A 183 17.30 -0.32 12.71
N ASP A 184 18.31 -0.67 11.92
CA ASP A 184 19.66 -0.09 11.95
C ASP A 184 19.85 0.95 10.84
N ARG A 185 19.07 0.82 9.76
CA ARG A 185 18.99 1.74 8.62
C ARG A 185 17.56 1.80 8.14
N PHE A 186 17.08 2.99 7.82
CA PHE A 186 15.73 3.21 7.30
C PHE A 186 15.76 4.05 6.02
N VAL A 187 15.12 3.57 4.96
CA VAL A 187 14.87 4.31 3.73
C VAL A 187 13.37 4.43 3.52
N MET A 188 12.88 5.65 3.30
CA MET A 188 11.49 5.93 2.98
C MET A 188 11.37 6.64 1.64
N ASN A 189 10.50 6.12 0.78
CA ASN A 189 10.08 6.76 -0.46
C ASN A 189 8.59 7.07 -0.39
N ASN A 190 8.17 8.17 -1.03
CA ASN A 190 6.76 8.43 -1.28
C ASN A 190 6.55 8.69 -2.77
N HIS A 191 5.47 8.14 -3.31
CA HIS A 191 5.09 8.26 -4.71
C HIS A 191 3.61 8.61 -4.78
N THR A 192 3.24 9.53 -5.66
CA THR A 192 1.84 9.85 -5.94
C THR A 192 1.48 9.47 -7.37
N VAL A 193 0.37 8.75 -7.52
CA VAL A 193 -0.19 8.35 -8.81
C VAL A 193 -1.63 8.84 -8.93
N ASN A 194 -1.99 9.43 -10.06
CA ASN A 194 -3.38 9.68 -10.42
C ASN A 194 -3.98 8.41 -11.00
N VAL A 195 -5.13 7.98 -10.47
CA VAL A 195 -5.89 6.86 -11.05
C VAL A 195 -7.27 7.34 -11.48
N ARG A 196 -7.63 7.06 -12.73
CA ARG A 196 -8.91 7.43 -13.34
C ARG A 196 -9.55 6.23 -14.02
N VAL A 197 -10.88 6.18 -13.97
CA VAL A 197 -11.74 5.09 -14.45
C VAL A 197 -12.65 5.58 -15.57
#